data_AF-A0A2Z6RKR4-F1
#
_entry.id   AF-A0A2Z6RKR4-F1
#
_cell.length_a   1.000
_cell.length_b   1.000
_cell.length_c   1.000
_cell.angle_alpha   90.00
_cell.angle_beta   90.00
_cell.angle_gamma   90.00
#
_symmetry.space_group_name_H-M   'P 1'
#
loop_
_entity.id
_entity.type
_entity.pdbx_description
1 polymer ?
#
loop_
_entity_poly.entity_id
_entity_poly.type
_entity_poly.pdbx_seq_one_letter_code
_entity_poly.pdbx_strand_id
1 'polypeptide(L)'
;MYYTNYPVELVLSVGIVIKICNQESVEVAFPLTDGIKTFTIQKDTVFFIFNGMSAKRTQFPLQNAFALTVHKTQSITLPHSTLLLDESIFACGQVYIAISKSPS
;
A
#
# COMPACT_ATOMS: atom_id res chain seq x y z
N MET A 1 -3.80 -16.66 -2.90
CA MET A 1 -3.97 -15.92 -1.64
C MET A 1 -2.60 -15.84 -1.00
N TYR A 2 -1.98 -14.66 -0.95
CA TYR A 2 -0.70 -14.49 -0.24
C TYR A 2 -1.02 -14.25 1.23
N TYR A 3 -0.60 -15.18 2.10
CA TYR A 3 -0.68 -14.98 3.54
C TYR A 3 0.41 -13.98 3.93
N THR A 4 0.01 -12.78 4.29
CA THR A 4 0.94 -11.86 4.96
C THR A 4 1.13 -12.36 6.38
N ASN A 5 2.38 -12.47 6.85
CA ASN A 5 2.70 -12.75 8.27
C ASN A 5 2.35 -11.57 9.22
N TYR A 6 1.55 -10.63 8.74
CA TYR A 6 1.20 -9.38 9.40
C TYR A 6 -0.28 -9.38 9.75
N PRO A 7 -0.67 -8.75 10.88
CA PRO A 7 -2.06 -8.73 11.31
C PRO A 7 -2.97 -8.12 10.25
N VAL A 8 -4.20 -8.66 10.14
CA VAL A 8 -5.21 -8.22 9.18
C VAL A 8 -5.54 -6.73 9.34
N GLU A 9 -5.35 -6.18 10.54
CA GLU A 9 -5.51 -4.75 10.83
C GLU A 9 -4.54 -3.84 10.06
N LEU A 10 -3.42 -4.38 9.55
CA LEU A 10 -2.50 -3.63 8.69
C LEU A 10 -2.91 -3.64 7.22
N VAL A 11 -3.94 -4.40 6.85
CA VAL A 11 -4.46 -4.42 5.49
C VAL A 11 -5.09 -3.06 5.20
N LEU A 12 -4.55 -2.37 4.19
CA LEU A 12 -4.96 -1.03 3.75
C LEU A 12 -4.66 0.12 4.73
N SER A 13 -3.83 -0.11 5.76
CA SER A 13 -3.35 0.96 6.63
C SER A 13 -2.17 1.70 6.00
N VAL A 14 -2.03 2.99 6.35
CA VAL A 14 -0.89 3.82 5.94
C VAL A 14 -0.08 4.14 7.19
N GLY A 15 1.21 3.80 7.17
CA GLY A 15 2.14 4.01 8.27
C GLY A 15 3.35 4.84 7.87
N ILE A 16 4.14 5.22 8.86
CA ILE A 16 5.39 5.98 8.69
C ILE A 16 6.54 5.07 9.09
N VAL A 17 7.53 4.93 8.20
CA VAL A 17 8.80 4.26 8.54
C VAL A 17 9.56 5.17 9.50
N ILE A 18 9.73 4.72 10.74
CA ILE A 18 10.37 5.51 11.79
C ILE A 18 11.86 5.20 11.92
N LYS A 19 12.28 3.99 11.53
CA LYS A 19 13.66 3.53 11.67
C LYS A 19 14.00 2.44 10.68
N ILE A 20 15.20 2.49 10.13
CA ILE A 20 15.80 1.41 9.36
C ILE A 20 16.72 0.65 10.32
N CYS A 21 16.36 -0.58 10.66
CA CYS A 21 17.12 -1.37 11.63
C CYS A 21 18.32 -2.04 10.98
N ASN A 22 18.11 -2.66 9.81
CA ASN A 22 19.15 -3.25 8.97
C ASN A 22 18.66 -3.41 7.52
N GLN A 23 19.38 -4.16 6.69
CA GLN A 23 19.00 -4.37 5.28
C GLN A 23 17.74 -5.24 5.10
N GLU A 24 17.30 -5.95 6.12
CA GLU A 24 16.18 -6.89 6.08
C GLU A 24 14.97 -6.45 6.91
N SER A 25 15.13 -5.48 7.82
CA SER A 25 14.07 -5.02 8.72
C SER A 25 13.98 -3.50 8.89
N VAL A 26 12.75 -3.02 9.00
CA VAL A 26 12.38 -1.63 9.28
C VAL A 26 11.33 -1.58 10.38
N GLU A 27 11.32 -0.51 11.18
CA GLU A 27 10.23 -0.22 12.12
C GLU A 27 9.26 0.76 11.48
N VAL A 28 7.97 0.45 11.54
CA VAL A 28 6.88 1.25 10.97
C VAL A 28 5.82 1.49 12.02
N ALA A 29 5.45 2.75 12.19
CA ALA A 29 4.36 3.17 13.06
C ALA A 29 3.07 3.29 12.25
N PHE A 30 2.00 2.63 12.70
CA PHE A 30 0.67 2.70 12.10
C PHE A 30 -0.34 3.31 13.07
N PRO A 31 -1.19 4.25 12.62
CA PRO A 31 -2.33 4.73 13.39
C PRO A 31 -3.45 3.68 13.30
N LEU A 32 -3.61 2.90 14.36
CA LEU A 32 -4.69 1.91 14.49
C LEU A 32 -5.82 2.46 15.38
N THR A 33 -6.94 1.75 15.44
CA THR A 33 -8.10 2.12 16.26
C THR A 33 -7.76 2.25 17.75
N ASP A 34 -6.78 1.49 18.21
CA ASP A 34 -6.27 1.45 19.59
C ASP A 34 -5.01 2.32 19.78
N GLY A 35 -4.84 3.33 18.93
CA GLY A 35 -3.70 4.25 18.95
C GLY A 35 -2.57 3.88 18.00
N ILE A 36 -1.44 4.58 18.14
CA ILE A 36 -0.27 4.36 17.29
C ILE A 36 0.49 3.14 17.78
N LYS A 37 0.68 2.14 16.91
CA LYS A 37 1.46 0.93 17.20
C LYS A 37 2.63 0.79 16.24
N THR A 38 3.77 0.39 16.76
CA THR A 38 4.99 0.16 15.98
C THR A 38 5.15 -1.33 15.70
N PHE A 39 5.48 -1.65 14.44
CA PHE A 39 5.74 -3.00 13.98
C PHE A 39 7.12 -3.08 13.33
N THR A 40 7.84 -4.17 13.61
CA THR A 40 9.04 -4.52 12.87
C THR A 40 8.64 -5.30 11.62
N ILE A 41 8.87 -4.72 10.46
CA ILE A 41 8.55 -5.29 9.16
C ILE A 41 9.81 -5.82 8.51
N GLN A 42 9.76 -7.07 8.07
CA GLN A 42 10.80 -7.77 7.34
C GLN A 42 10.45 -7.94 5.87
N LYS A 43 11.48 -8.15 5.05
CA LYS A 43 11.29 -8.53 3.63
C LYS A 43 10.60 -9.87 3.51
N ASP A 44 9.69 -9.98 2.57
CA ASP A 44 9.02 -11.21 2.20
C ASP A 44 9.46 -11.65 0.79
N THR A 45 9.56 -12.96 0.58
CA THR A 45 9.91 -13.56 -0.70
C THR A 45 8.70 -14.24 -1.32
N VAL A 46 8.22 -13.66 -2.41
CA VAL A 46 7.08 -14.18 -3.16
C VAL A 46 7.56 -14.91 -4.40
N PHE A 47 7.06 -16.12 -4.61
CA PHE A 47 7.28 -16.90 -5.84
C PHE A 47 6.08 -16.73 -6.79
N PHE A 48 6.36 -16.60 -8.08
CA PHE A 48 5.33 -16.44 -9.11
C PHE A 48 5.85 -16.93 -10.46
N ILE A 49 4.93 -17.17 -11.40
CA ILE A 49 5.29 -17.53 -12.77
C ILE A 49 5.29 -16.26 -13.61
N PHE A 50 6.38 -16.01 -14.33
CA PHE A 50 6.50 -14.92 -15.28
C PHE A 50 6.93 -15.48 -16.64
N ASN A 51 6.12 -15.26 -17.66
CA ASN A 51 6.32 -15.81 -19.01
C ASN A 51 6.56 -17.33 -19.04
N GLY A 52 5.81 -18.09 -18.23
CA GLY A 52 5.94 -19.54 -18.13
C GLY A 52 7.14 -20.04 -17.32
N MET A 53 8.00 -19.15 -16.81
CA MET A 53 9.15 -19.49 -15.97
C MET A 53 8.92 -19.15 -14.50
N SER A 54 9.50 -19.95 -13.60
CA SER A 54 9.47 -19.67 -12.16
C SER A 54 10.35 -18.47 -11.83
N ALA A 55 9.78 -17.48 -11.13
CA ALA A 55 10.42 -16.26 -10.69
C ALA A 55 10.18 -16.03 -9.19
N LYS A 56 11.04 -15.23 -8.56
CA LYS A 56 10.90 -14.81 -7.16
C LYS A 56 11.19 -13.34 -6.99
N ARG A 57 10.51 -12.69 -6.04
CA ARG A 57 10.78 -11.31 -5.61
C ARG A 57 10.88 -11.23 -4.11
N THR A 58 11.99 -10.72 -3.61
CA THR A 58 12.22 -10.42 -2.19
C THR A 58 12.14 -8.91 -1.97
N GLN A 59 11.16 -8.45 -1.20
CA GLN A 59 10.97 -7.01 -0.93
C GLN A 59 10.24 -6.79 0.40
N PHE A 60 10.30 -5.57 0.94
CA PHE A 60 9.40 -5.20 2.02
C PHE A 60 7.95 -5.24 1.51
N PRO A 61 6.98 -5.75 2.29
CA PRO A 61 5.56 -5.72 1.96
C PRO A 61 4.97 -4.31 2.22
N LEU A 62 5.68 -3.28 1.77
CA LEU A 62 5.35 -1.87 1.92
C LEU A 62 5.30 -1.24 0.53
N GLN A 63 4.40 -0.27 0.37
CA GLN A 63 4.30 0.53 -0.85
C GLN A 63 4.27 2.01 -0.47
N ASN A 64 4.95 2.87 -1.23
CA ASN A 64 4.78 4.30 -1.08
C ASN A 64 3.30 4.68 -1.26
N ALA A 65 2.80 5.47 -0.32
CA ALA A 65 1.41 5.91 -0.26
C ALA A 65 1.26 7.44 -0.31
N PHE A 66 2.35 8.19 -0.54
CA PHE A 66 2.28 9.64 -0.71
C PHE A 66 1.44 10.04 -1.95
N ALA A 67 1.61 9.29 -3.04
CA ALA A 67 0.79 9.40 -4.24
C ALA A 67 0.32 8.00 -4.65
N LEU A 68 -0.98 7.86 -4.92
CA LEU A 68 -1.60 6.61 -5.29
C LEU A 68 -2.35 6.79 -6.62
N THR A 69 -2.15 5.83 -7.52
CA THR A 69 -2.97 5.74 -8.74
C THR A 69 -4.41 5.40 -8.38
N VAL A 70 -5.38 5.94 -9.11
CA VAL A 70 -6.83 5.69 -8.91
C VAL A 70 -7.16 4.20 -8.79
N HIS A 71 -6.52 3.34 -9.60
CA HIS A 71 -6.76 1.89 -9.53
C HIS A 71 -6.38 1.28 -8.17
N LYS A 72 -5.36 1.83 -7.49
CA LYS A 72 -4.92 1.37 -6.17
C LYS A 72 -5.75 1.96 -5.03
N THR A 73 -6.59 2.97 -5.29
CA THR A 73 -7.47 3.57 -4.27
C THR A 73 -8.87 2.96 -4.26
N GLN A 74 -9.19 2.01 -5.15
CA GLN A 74 -10.54 1.45 -5.32
C GLN A 74 -11.20 0.91 -4.05
N SER A 75 -10.42 0.38 -3.10
CA SER A 75 -10.94 -0.20 -1.85
C SER A 75 -10.64 0.64 -0.60
N ILE A 76 -10.17 1.88 -0.75
CA ILE A 76 -9.81 2.75 0.39
C ILE A 76 -10.48 4.12 0.29
N THR A 77 -10.79 4.71 1.43
CA THR A 77 -11.32 6.09 1.54
C THR A 77 -10.20 6.99 2.08
N LEU A 78 -9.94 8.10 1.38
CA LEU A 78 -8.87 9.06 1.67
C LEU A 78 -9.48 10.46 1.88
N PRO A 79 -9.97 10.78 3.10
CA PRO A 79 -10.73 12.01 3.37
C PRO A 79 -9.93 13.29 3.12
N HIS A 80 -8.60 13.23 3.20
CA HIS A 80 -7.73 14.38 2.93
C HIS A 80 -6.77 14.01 1.81
N SER A 81 -7.20 14.18 0.57
CA SER A 81 -6.41 13.88 -0.62
C SER A 81 -6.59 14.93 -1.70
N THR A 82 -5.53 15.15 -2.48
CA THR A 82 -5.56 15.98 -3.68
C THR A 82 -5.59 15.07 -4.91
N LEU A 83 -6.50 15.35 -5.84
CA LEU A 83 -6.63 14.58 -7.08
C LEU A 83 -5.91 15.31 -8.21
N LEU A 84 -4.96 14.64 -8.85
CA LEU A 84 -4.37 15.09 -10.10
C LEU A 84 -5.16 14.46 -11.26
N LEU A 85 -5.92 15.28 -11.97
CA LEU A 85 -6.73 14.87 -13.11
C LEU A 85 -6.14 15.51 -14.38
N ASP A 86 -5.33 14.76 -15.12
CA ASP A 86 -4.65 15.21 -16.34
C ASP A 86 -4.86 14.22 -17.51
N GLU A 87 -4.07 14.35 -18.57
CA GLU A 87 -4.11 13.47 -19.75
C GLU A 87 -3.77 12.00 -19.45
N SER A 88 -3.28 11.68 -18.25
CA SER A 88 -3.03 10.30 -17.81
C SER A 88 -4.31 9.52 -17.47
N ILE A 89 -5.49 10.16 -17.53
CA ILE A 89 -6.78 9.49 -17.40
C ILE A 89 -7.12 8.80 -18.74
N PHE A 90 -7.06 7.47 -18.76
CA PHE A 90 -7.22 6.68 -19.98
C PHE A 90 -8.45 5.77 -19.98
N ALA A 91 -9.15 5.62 -18.84
CA ALA A 91 -10.30 4.74 -18.74
C ALA A 91 -11.56 5.45 -18.25
N CYS A 92 -12.69 5.12 -18.88
CA CYS A 92 -14.01 5.61 -18.49
C CYS A 92 -14.29 5.28 -17.02
N GLY A 93 -14.76 6.26 -16.25
CA GLY A 93 -15.08 6.10 -14.84
C GLY A 93 -13.91 6.25 -13.86
N GLN A 94 -12.66 6.39 -14.31
CA GLN A 94 -11.52 6.65 -13.40
C GLN A 94 -11.71 7.94 -12.60
N VAL A 95 -12.21 9.01 -13.23
CA VAL A 95 -12.49 10.28 -12.54
C VAL A 95 -13.53 10.10 -11.44
N TYR A 96 -14.62 9.38 -11.74
CA TYR A 96 -15.67 9.09 -10.77
C TYR A 96 -15.13 8.30 -9.58
N ILE A 97 -14.33 7.26 -9.83
CA ILE A 97 -13.69 6.47 -8.79
C ILE A 97 -12.82 7.38 -7.92
N ALA A 98 -11.96 8.21 -8.53
CA ALA A 98 -11.08 9.12 -7.81
C ALA A 98 -11.85 10.04 -6.86
N ILE A 99 -12.90 10.72 -7.36
CA ILE A 99 -13.74 11.62 -6.57
C ILE A 99 -14.46 10.87 -5.44
N SER A 100 -15.00 9.68 -5.71
CA SER A 100 -15.74 8.89 -4.70
C SER A 100 -14.89 8.47 -3.50
N LYS A 101 -13.56 8.45 -3.65
CA LYS A 101 -12.61 8.07 -2.59
C LYS A 101 -12.06 9.25 -1.80
N SER A 102 -12.38 10.47 -2.23
CA SER A 102 -11.92 11.72 -1.61
C SER A 102 -13.12 12.52 -1.11
N PRO A 103 -13.87 12.03 -0.10
CA PRO A 103 -14.97 12.79 0.48
C PRO A 103 -14.42 14.07 1.10
N SER A 104 -15.12 15.18 0.85
CA SER A 104 -14.87 16.49 1.46
C SER A 104 -15.15 16.50 2.96
#